data_AF-A0A5K1B8F4-F1
#
_entry.id   AF-A0A5K1B8F4-F1
#
_cell.length_a   1.000
_cell.length_b   1.000
_cell.length_c   1.000
_cell.angle_alpha   90.00
_cell.angle_beta   90.00
_cell.angle_gamma   90.00
#
_symmetry.space_group_name_H-M   'P 1'
#
loop_
_entity.id
_entity.type
_entity.pdbx_description
1 polymer ?
#
loop_
_entity_poly.entity_id
_entity_poly.type
_entity_poly.pdbx_seq_one_letter_code
_entity_poly.pdbx_strand_id
1 'polypeptide(L)' 'KVCLSYRCADMDREISALMGVSKAILENVIFAHQDEANWPLQDPSTLKKKFDDIFSAT' A
#
# COMPACT_ATOMS: atom_id res chain seq x y z
N LYS A 1 20.39 -19.44 -2.54
CA LYS A 1 20.33 -18.75 -1.24
C LYS A 1 20.33 -17.27 -1.53
N VAL A 2 19.17 -16.60 -1.45
CA VAL A 2 19.10 -15.15 -1.65
C VAL A 2 19.85 -14.51 -0.49
N CYS A 3 20.87 -13.70 -0.79
CA CYS A 3 21.55 -12.92 0.23
C CYS A 3 20.61 -11.79 0.65
N LEU A 4 20.04 -11.88 1.85
CA LEU A 4 19.31 -10.80 2.50
C LEU A 4 20.30 -9.66 2.79
N SER A 5 20.44 -8.74 1.84
CA SER A 5 21.07 -7.46 2.12
C SER A 5 20.10 -6.69 3.03
N TYR A 6 20.58 -6.06 4.10
CA TYR A 6 19.77 -5.19 4.98
C TYR A 6 19.33 -3.88 4.29
N ARG A 7 19.10 -3.91 2.97
CA ARG A 7 18.65 -2.76 2.20
C ARG A 7 17.14 -2.64 2.39
N CYS A 8 16.67 -1.45 2.77
CA CYS A 8 15.22 -1.19 2.93
C CYS A 8 14.40 -1.58 1.69
N ALA A 9 14.97 -1.43 0.49
CA ALA A 9 14.31 -1.79 -0.76
C ALA A 9 13.99 -3.29 -0.88
N ASP A 10 14.78 -4.16 -0.24
CA ASP A 10 14.52 -5.60 -0.22
C ASP A 10 13.44 -5.92 0.83
N MET A 11 13.42 -5.21 1.97
CA MET A 11 12.39 -5.39 2.99
C MET A 11 10.98 -5.05 2.51
N ASP A 12 10.78 -3.94 1.78
CA ASP A 12 9.45 -3.58 1.26
C ASP A 12 8.87 -4.65 0.33
N ARG A 13 9.74 -5.26 -0.49
CA ARG A 13 9.35 -6.36 -1.39
C ARG A 13 9.04 -7.64 -0.62
N GLU A 14 9.89 -8.00 0.34
CA GLU A 14 9.70 -9.21 1.14
C GLU A 14 8.45 -9.10 2.03
N ILE A 15 8.20 -7.95 2.66
CA ILE A 15 6.99 -7.73 3.47
C ILE A 15 5.73 -7.85 2.60
N SER A 16 5.73 -7.24 1.41
CA SER A 16 4.61 -7.35 0.46
C SER A 16 4.40 -8.81 0.02
N ALA A 17 5.49 -9.54 -0.26
CA ALA A 17 5.46 -10.95 -0.67
C ALA A 17 4.99 -11.89 0.46
N LEU A 18 5.42 -11.65 1.69
CA LEU A 18 5.03 -12.42 2.88
C LEU A 18 3.55 -12.21 3.23
N MET A 19 3.05 -10.98 3.09
CA MET A 19 1.65 -10.62 3.35
C MET A 19 0.72 -10.98 2.18
N GLY A 20 1.27 -11.28 1.00
CA GLY A 20 0.50 -11.61 -0.20
C GLY A 20 -0.33 -10.45 -0.76
N VAL A 21 0.04 -9.21 -0.44
CA VAL A 21 -0.67 -7.99 -0.86
C VAL A 21 0.24 -7.06 -1.64
N SER A 22 -0.35 -6.23 -2.51
CA SER A 22 0.42 -5.22 -3.24
C SER A 22 0.91 -4.11 -2.30
N LYS A 23 2.00 -3.44 -2.69
CA LYS A 23 2.52 -2.27 -1.96
C LYS A 23 1.45 -1.20 -1.74
N ALA A 24 0.60 -0.98 -2.73
CA ALA A 24 -0.47 0.03 -2.65
C ALA A 24 -1.52 -0.30 -1.58
N ILE A 25 -1.85 -1.58 -1.37
CA ILE A 25 -2.74 -2.03 -0.29
C ILE A 25 -2.04 -1.86 1.07
N LEU A 26 -0.76 -2.19 1.15
CA LEU A 26 0.05 -2.00 2.35
C LEU A 26 0.03 -0.54 2.82
N GLU A 27 0.22 0.41 1.91
CA GLU A 27 0.28 1.85 2.24
C GLU A 27 -1.10 2.49 2.45
N ASN A 28 -2.09 2.19 1.60
CA ASN A 28 -3.38 2.88 1.62
C ASN A 28 -4.47 2.20 2.46
N VAL A 29 -4.26 0.95 2.88
CA VAL A 29 -5.26 0.17 3.63
C VAL A 29 -4.69 -0.35 4.96
N ILE A 30 -3.51 -0.98 4.96
CA ILE A 30 -2.95 -1.60 6.18
C ILE A 30 -2.25 -0.55 7.07
N PHE A 31 -1.42 0.29 6.46
CA PHE A 31 -0.66 1.35 7.14
C PHE A 31 -1.19 2.75 6.82
N ALA A 32 -2.49 2.84 6.48
CA ALA A 32 -3.14 4.12 6.29
C ALA A 32 -3.00 4.99 7.55
N HIS A 33 -2.66 6.27 7.36
CA HIS A 33 -2.59 7.21 8.47
C HIS A 33 -3.96 7.33 9.14
N GLN A 34 -4.03 7.43 10.47
CA GLN A 34 -5.29 7.45 11.20
C GLN A 34 -6.22 8.58 10.74
N ASP A 35 -5.65 9.74 10.42
CA ASP A 35 -6.38 10.90 9.89
C ASP A 35 -6.94 10.69 8.47
N GLU A 36 -6.40 9.70 7.75
CA GLU A 36 -6.84 9.32 6.41
C GLU A 36 -7.66 8.02 6.38
N ALA A 37 -7.79 7.29 7.49
CA ALA A 37 -8.43 5.97 7.52
C ALA A 37 -9.92 5.99 7.13
N ASN A 38 -10.55 7.14 7.28
CA ASN A 38 -11.91 7.46 6.85
C ASN A 38 -12.01 7.88 5.36
N TRP A 39 -10.94 7.73 4.56
CA TRP A 39 -10.96 7.95 3.11
C TRP A 39 -12.11 7.25 2.36
N PRO A 40 -12.61 6.06 2.76
CA PRO A 40 -13.76 5.43 2.08
C PRO A 40 -15.07 6.21 2.23
N LEU A 41 -15.14 7.14 3.19
CA LEU A 41 -16.30 7.97 3.50
C LEU A 41 -16.13 9.43 3.05
N GLN A 42 -14.99 9.76 2.45
CA GLN A 42 -14.70 11.09 1.91
C GLN A 42 -15.49 11.32 0.61
N ASP A 43 -15.34 12.51 0.05
CA ASP A 43 -15.98 12.89 -1.20
C ASP A 43 -15.58 11.96 -2.37
N PRO A 44 -16.40 11.89 -3.44
CA PRO A 44 -16.16 10.98 -4.56
C PRO A 44 -14.81 11.17 -5.25
N SER A 45 -14.21 12.38 -5.21
CA SER A 45 -12.93 12.64 -5.86
C SER A 45 -11.77 12.03 -5.08
N THR A 46 -11.79 12.16 -3.76
CA THR A 46 -10.82 11.55 -2.84
C THR A 46 -10.93 10.02 -2.86
N LEU A 47 -12.17 9.50 -2.84
CA LEU A 47 -12.43 8.07 -2.95
C LEU A 47 -11.87 7.50 -4.26
N LYS A 48 -12.17 8.14 -5.39
CA LYS A 48 -11.71 7.71 -6.71
C LYS A 48 -10.18 7.70 -6.79
N LYS A 49 -9.52 8.73 -6.26
CA LYS A 49 -8.06 8.81 -6.24
C LYS A 49 -7.43 7.66 -5.45
N LYS A 50 -7.92 7.37 -4.23
CA LYS A 50 -7.41 6.24 -3.43
C LYS A 50 -7.68 4.89 -4.10
N PHE A 51 -8.83 4.73 -4.77
CA PHE A 51 -9.09 3.54 -5.58
C PHE A 51 -8.09 3.41 -6.75
N ASP A 52 -7.86 4.48 -7.51
CA ASP A 52 -6.92 4.48 -8.63
C ASP A 52 -5.48 4.19 -8.15
N ASP A 53 -5.10 4.67 -6.94
CA ASP A 53 -3.82 4.39 -6.28
C ASP A 53 -3.70 2.92 -5.83
N ILE A 54 -4.75 2.34 -5.24
CA ILE A 54 -4.78 0.94 -4.76
C ILE A 54 -4.75 -0.05 -5.91
N PHE A 55 -5.56 0.19 -6.94
CA PHE A 55 -5.72 -0.71 -8.07
C PHE A 55 -4.72 -0.44 -9.19
N SER A 56 -3.84 0.56 -9.04
CA SER A 56 -2.82 0.95 -10.00
C SER A 56 -3.43 1.06 -11.41
N ALA A 57 -4.31 2.05 -11.61
CA ALA A 57 -4.88 2.32 -12.93
C ALA A 57 -3.77 2.80 -13.91
N THR A 58 -3.07 1.85 -14.51
CA THR A 58 -2.28 1.95 -15.73
C THR A 58 -2.51 0.70 -16.55
#